data_AF-A0A7X1ZSL4-F1
#
_entry.id   AF-A0A7X1ZSL4-F1
#
_cell.length_a   1.000
_cell.length_b   1.000
_cell.length_c   1.000
_cell.angle_alpha   90.00
_cell.angle_beta   90.00
_cell.angle_gamma   90.00
#
_symmetry.space_group_name_H-M   'P 1'
#
loop_
_entity.id
_entity.type
_entity.pdbx_description
1 polymer ?
#
loop_
_entity_poly.entity_id
_entity_poly.type
_entity_poly.pdbx_seq_one_letter_code
_entity_poly.pdbx_strand_id
1 'polypeptide(L)' 'MNEWDLGDGYKTSESPGGTFRYIYETAGIYTVTLIARNEYGADTQPDMPPSTLTKG' A
#
# COMPACT_ATOMS: atom_id res chain seq x y z
N MET A 1 -12.70 6.04 -1.49
CA MET A 1 -11.29 6.26 -1.93
C MET A 1 -10.45 5.11 -1.42
N ASN A 2 -9.39 4.75 -2.14
CA ASN A 2 -8.43 3.75 -1.68
C ASN A 2 -7.14 4.48 -1.31
N GLU A 3 -6.66 4.29 -0.10
CA GLU A 3 -5.39 4.80 0.39
C GLU A 3 -4.42 3.63 0.55
N TRP A 4 -3.17 3.82 0.16
CA TRP A 4 -2.12 2.81 0.24
C TRP A 4 -1.00 3.34 1.13
N ASP A 5 -0.64 2.58 2.15
CA ASP A 5 0.58 2.75 2.93
C ASP A 5 1.60 1.72 2.42
N LEU A 6 2.78 2.18 1.99
CA LEU A 6 3.80 1.31 1.42
C LEU A 6 4.81 0.80 2.46
N GLY A 7 4.66 1.19 3.73
CA GLY A 7 5.48 0.69 4.83
C GLY A 7 6.90 1.27 4.89
N ASP A 8 7.25 2.20 4.00
CA ASP A 8 8.50 2.96 4.00
C ASP A 8 8.29 4.44 4.41
N GLY A 9 7.09 4.78 4.87
CA GLY A 9 6.68 6.14 5.21
C GLY A 9 5.96 6.87 4.07
N TYR A 10 5.93 6.32 2.86
CA TYR A 10 5.17 6.86 1.76
C TYR A 10 3.71 6.38 1.77
N LYS A 11 2.79 7.31 1.50
CA LYS A 11 1.35 7.05 1.36
C LYS A 11 0.81 7.69 0.09
N THR A 12 -0.10 7.00 -0.59
CA THR A 12 -0.80 7.53 -1.77
C THR A 12 -2.29 7.22 -1.72
N SER A 13 -3.10 7.93 -2.51
CA SER A 13 -4.53 7.70 -2.62
C SER A 13 -4.95 7.64 -4.08
N GLU A 14 -5.75 6.63 -4.42
CA GLU A 14 -6.26 6.41 -5.76
C GLU A 14 -7.79 6.29 -5.76
N SER A 15 -8.37 6.51 -6.93
CA SER A 15 -9.77 6.17 -7.16
C SER A 15 -9.97 4.67 -6.97
N PRO A 16 -11.15 4.20 -6.50
CA PRO A 16 -11.43 2.77 -6.40
C PRO A 16 -11.21 2.08 -7.75
N GLY A 17 -10.38 1.04 -7.77
CA GLY A 17 -9.99 0.32 -9.00
C GLY A 17 -8.85 0.98 -9.80
N GLY A 18 -8.28 2.09 -9.31
CA GLY A 18 -7.08 2.70 -9.88
C GLY A 18 -5.84 1.83 -9.71
N THR A 19 -4.86 2.02 -10.59
CA THR A 19 -3.56 1.35 -10.55
C THR A 19 -2.45 2.39 -10.47
N PHE A 20 -1.41 2.10 -9.71
CA PHE A 20 -0.22 2.94 -9.61
C PHE A 20 1.03 2.06 -9.56
N ARG A 21 2.20 2.66 -9.75
CA ARG A 21 3.50 1.98 -9.67
C ARG A 21 4.41 2.72 -8.70
N TYR A 22 5.08 1.96 -7.84
CA TYR A 22 6.07 2.45 -6.89
C TYR A 22 7.34 1.60 -6.95
N ILE A 23 8.49 2.22 -6.68
CA ILE A 23 9.81 1.56 -6.67
C ILE A 23 10.47 1.87 -5.33
N TYR A 24 10.85 0.83 -4.59
CA TYR A 24 11.63 0.98 -3.36
C TYR A 24 13.09 1.20 -3.69
N GLU A 25 13.66 2.30 -3.19
CA GLU A 25 15.08 2.64 -3.44
C GLU A 25 16.04 1.78 -2.62
N THR A 26 15.59 1.32 -1.45
CA THR A 26 16.37 0.52 -0.52
C THR A 26 15.80 -0.89 -0.44
N ALA A 27 16.69 -1.87 -0.30
CA ALA A 27 16.25 -3.24 -0.07
C ALA A 27 15.79 -3.38 1.38
N GLY A 28 14.64 -4.00 1.59
CA GLY A 28 14.04 -4.12 2.91
C GLY A 28 12.81 -5.01 2.89
N ILE A 29 12.24 -5.21 4.09
CA ILE A 29 10.95 -5.84 4.26
C ILE A 29 9.96 -4.70 4.49
N TYR A 30 8.93 -4.64 3.66
CA TYR A 30 7.88 -3.62 3.74
C TYR A 30 6.53 -4.30 3.92
N THR A 31 5.65 -3.67 4.69
CA THR A 31 4.26 -4.08 4.85
C THR A 31 3.39 -3.08 4.13
N VAL A 32 2.76 -3.53 3.05
CA VAL A 32 1.85 -2.72 2.23
C VAL A 32 0.43 -2.86 2.77
N THR A 33 -0.17 -1.74 3.14
CA THR A 33 -1.53 -1.71 3.68
C THR A 33 -2.46 -0.97 2.72
N LEU A 34 -3.50 -1.65 2.24
CA LEU A 34 -4.63 -1.01 1.56
C LEU A 34 -5.65 -0.57 2.60
N ILE A 35 -6.07 0.69 2.53
CA ILE A 35 -7.11 1.29 3.35
C ILE A 35 -8.23 1.73 2.42
N ALA A 36 -9.34 0.99 2.42
CA ALA A 36 -10.52 1.34 1.64
C ALA A 36 -11.48 2.18 2.51
N ARG A 37 -11.92 3.34 2.01
CA ARG A 37 -12.87 4.22 2.72
C ARG A 37 -14.11 4.50 1.87
N ASN A 38 -15.28 4.40 2.49
CA ASN A 38 -16.56 4.88 1.95
C ASN A 38 -17.26 5.79 2.98
N GLU A 39 -18.49 6.22 2.68
CA GLU A 39 -19.28 7.08 3.57
C GLU A 39 -19.66 6.44 4.92
N TYR A 40 -19.55 5.11 5.03
CA TYR A 40 -19.91 4.34 6.23
C TYR A 40 -18.70 4.00 7.12
N GLY A 41 -17.47 4.22 6.64
CA GLY A 41 -16.27 3.96 7.42
C GLY A 41 -15.05 3.60 6.58
N ALA A 42 -14.03 3.07 7.25
CA ALA A 42 -12.78 2.62 6.65
C ALA A 42 -12.48 1.18 7.08
N ASP A 43 -11.95 0.39 6.16
CA ASP A 43 -11.42 -0.94 6.41
C ASP A 43 -9.99 -1.04 5.87
N THR A 44 -9.18 -1.89 6.51
CA THR A 44 -7.75 -2.01 6.23
C THR A 44 -7.35 -3.46 5.99
N GLN A 45 -6.67 -3.71 4.88
CA GLN A 45 -6.14 -5.02 4.54
C GLN A 45 -4.61 -4.93 4.39
N PRO A 46 -3.82 -5.38 5.38
CA PRO A 46 -2.39 -5.57 5.20
C PRO A 46 -2.12 -6.74 4.25
N ASP A 47 -1.07 -6.64 3.44
CA ASP A 47 -0.55 -7.79 2.71
C ASP A 47 0.08 -8.79 3.70
N MET A 48 -0.47 -10.00 3.77
CA MET A 48 0.12 -11.08 4.56
C MET A 48 0.34 -12.30 3.65
N PRO A 49 1.57 -12.84 3.58
CA PRO A 49 2.76 -12.46 4.36
C PRO A 49 3.43 -11.17 3.84
N PRO A 50 4.29 -10.51 4.65
CA PRO A 50 5.07 -9.37 4.19
C PRO A 50 5.85 -9.74 2.92
N SER A 51 5.66 -8.95 1.87
CA SER A 51 6.33 -9.19 0.59
C SER A 51 7.80 -8.85 0.71
N THR A 52 8.70 -9.84 0.58
CA THR A 52 10.14 -9.56 0.42
C THR A 52 10.36 -8.94 -0.95
N LEU A 53 10.63 -7.64 -1.00
CA LEU A 53 10.90 -6.93 -2.25
C LEU A 53 12.41 -6.77 -2.43
N THR A 54 12.99 -7.62 -3.27
CA THR A 54 14.38 -7.48 -3.71
C THR A 54 14.49 -6.44 -4.82
N LYS A 55 15.46 -5.54 -4.68
CA LYS A 55 15.85 -4.54 -5.68
C LYS A 55 16.07 -5.19 -7.06
N GLY A 56 15.49 -4.59 -8.10
CA GLY A 56 15.77 -4.89 -9.50
C GLY A 56 17.00 -4.18 -10.03
#